data_AF-M5SVF1-F1
#
_entry.id   AF-M5SVF1-F1
#
_cell.length_a   1.000
_cell.length_b   1.000
_cell.length_c   1.000
_cell.angle_alpha   90.00
_cell.angle_beta   90.00
_cell.angle_gamma   90.00
#
_symmetry.space_group_name_H-M   'P 1'
#
loop_
_entity.id
_entity.type
_entity.pdbx_description
1 polymer ?
#
loop_
_entity_poly.entity_id
_entity_poly.type
_entity_poly.pdbx_seq_one_letter_code
_entity_poly.pdbx_strand_id
1 'polypeptide(L)'
;MTESPQSKRTSSSRRRGSDEDASPSKIRWIASLVAAPVILSILWPAILLVVGYAAWQQWGSHYVAHKYYGVEANAISVTQPPDYVRSDIIETVYRDAAMDKMSLMDQQACAKIASAFASNAWVRRVVGVRKLAGGRIDVRLEYRQPVAMVHVISRHPDRNGAGFFAIDGEGVLLPDTDFSPSETMRYLHIIVPGAYPTGGVGSEFGDSRVQAAALLAHLLHPYREQLGVTSIGVHGDLRQNPIAQLEIAGDEKDERWFWGSPPGAEAQTEPPAMMKLQSLIDGAPPGSDLRQVQYVTAPIVHNHPSIQTSRIGSSPAAPTR
;
A
#
# COMPACT_ATOMS: atom_id res chain seq x y z
N MET A 1 28.39 -91.61 -3.42
CA MET A 1 28.84 -93.01 -3.58
C MET A 1 27.91 -93.70 -4.56
N THR A 2 28.44 -94.63 -5.36
CA THR A 2 27.91 -95.29 -6.58
C THR A 2 27.96 -94.42 -7.84
N GLU A 3 29.07 -94.42 -8.60
CA GLU A 3 29.60 -95.46 -9.53
C GLU A 3 28.88 -95.51 -10.89
N SER A 4 29.56 -94.92 -11.90
CA SER A 4 29.94 -95.49 -13.22
C SER A 4 29.39 -96.87 -13.61
N PRO A 5 29.16 -97.19 -14.92
CA PRO A 5 30.26 -97.14 -15.90
C PRO A 5 29.94 -96.89 -17.39
N GLN A 6 31.04 -96.61 -18.10
CA GLN A 6 31.26 -96.60 -19.55
C GLN A 6 30.97 -97.95 -20.24
N SER A 7 30.60 -97.90 -21.52
CA SER A 7 31.00 -98.89 -22.55
C SER A 7 30.75 -98.31 -23.95
N LYS A 8 31.81 -97.86 -24.66
CA LYS A 8 32.59 -98.54 -25.72
C LYS A 8 31.89 -98.70 -27.08
N ARG A 9 32.58 -98.12 -28.10
CA ARG A 9 32.90 -98.68 -29.44
C ARG A 9 31.70 -98.90 -30.39
N THR A 10 31.77 -98.75 -31.71
CA THR A 10 32.83 -98.62 -32.73
C THR A 10 32.17 -98.33 -34.08
N SER A 11 32.94 -97.73 -35.01
CA SER A 11 32.97 -97.95 -36.48
C SER A 11 31.68 -97.76 -37.29
N SER A 12 31.63 -97.35 -38.56
CA SER A 12 32.52 -96.83 -39.61
C SER A 12 31.70 -97.03 -40.90
N SER A 13 31.71 -96.10 -41.85
CA SER A 13 31.52 -96.31 -43.31
C SER A 13 30.96 -95.00 -43.89
N ARG A 14 31.74 -94.11 -44.51
CA ARG A 14 32.47 -94.18 -45.80
C ARG A 14 31.54 -94.17 -47.03
N ARG A 15 31.34 -92.97 -47.59
CA ARG A 15 31.07 -92.62 -49.01
C ARG A 15 31.15 -91.08 -49.08
N ARG A 16 32.18 -90.41 -49.62
CA ARG A 16 32.84 -90.36 -50.95
C ARG A 16 31.96 -89.77 -52.06
N GLY A 17 32.38 -88.59 -52.54
CA GLY A 17 31.96 -87.89 -53.77
C GLY A 17 31.65 -86.42 -53.49
N SER A 18 32.63 -85.50 -53.57
CA SER A 18 33.02 -84.68 -54.75
C SER A 18 32.03 -83.53 -54.98
N ASP A 19 32.38 -82.33 -54.51
CA ASP A 19 32.96 -81.22 -55.30
C ASP A 19 31.83 -80.29 -55.79
N GLU A 20 31.78 -79.06 -55.28
CA GLU A 20 31.64 -77.85 -56.11
C GLU A 20 31.73 -76.59 -55.24
N ASP A 21 32.68 -75.74 -55.63
CA ASP A 21 32.96 -74.42 -55.11
C ASP A 21 31.76 -73.46 -55.25
N ALA A 22 31.41 -72.77 -54.17
CA ALA A 22 30.71 -71.48 -54.25
C ALA A 22 31.13 -70.55 -53.11
N SER A 23 31.85 -69.51 -53.50
CA SER A 23 32.36 -68.40 -52.69
C SER A 23 31.25 -67.67 -51.89
N PRO A 24 31.39 -67.46 -50.56
CA PRO A 24 30.42 -66.66 -49.81
C PRO A 24 30.70 -65.16 -49.98
N SER A 25 29.84 -64.50 -50.75
CA SER A 25 29.80 -63.05 -50.95
C SER A 25 29.62 -62.27 -49.64
N LYS A 26 30.61 -61.44 -49.29
CA LYS A 26 30.70 -60.58 -48.09
C LYS A 26 29.78 -59.33 -48.09
N ILE A 27 28.60 -59.38 -48.71
CA ILE A 27 27.74 -58.20 -48.91
C ILE A 27 26.31 -58.47 -48.43
N ARG A 28 26.12 -58.74 -47.14
CA ARG A 28 24.76 -58.82 -46.56
C ARG A 28 24.61 -58.35 -45.11
N TRP A 29 25.61 -57.69 -44.53
CA TRP A 29 25.52 -57.16 -43.15
C TRP A 29 25.27 -55.65 -43.05
N ILE A 30 25.30 -54.92 -44.17
CA ILE A 30 25.11 -53.45 -44.19
C ILE A 30 23.63 -53.04 -44.40
N ALA A 31 22.74 -53.98 -44.71
CA ALA A 31 21.32 -53.69 -45.00
C ALA A 31 20.38 -53.72 -43.77
N SER A 32 20.90 -53.78 -42.55
CA SER A 32 20.10 -53.79 -41.30
C SER A 32 20.07 -52.45 -40.55
N LEU A 33 20.57 -51.36 -41.15
CA LEU A 33 20.62 -50.03 -40.51
C LEU A 33 19.55 -49.04 -41.01
N VAL A 34 18.59 -49.48 -41.83
CA VAL A 34 17.58 -48.58 -42.45
C VAL A 34 16.14 -48.92 -42.01
N ALA A 35 15.93 -49.58 -40.88
CA ALA A 35 14.59 -49.89 -40.37
C ALA A 35 14.44 -49.55 -38.88
N ALA A 36 14.39 -48.26 -38.56
CA ALA A 36 13.71 -47.78 -37.37
C ALA A 36 13.22 -46.33 -37.58
N PRO A 37 12.05 -46.11 -38.25
CA PRO A 37 11.42 -44.79 -38.30
C PRO A 37 11.17 -44.18 -36.91
N VAL A 38 11.18 -45.01 -35.86
CA VAL A 38 11.07 -44.61 -34.45
C VAL A 38 12.30 -43.84 -33.96
N ILE A 39 13.52 -44.21 -34.36
CA ILE A 39 14.74 -43.55 -33.87
C ILE A 39 14.81 -42.13 -34.44
N LEU A 40 14.55 -41.96 -35.75
CA LEU A 40 14.55 -40.64 -36.38
C LEU A 40 13.51 -39.69 -35.76
N SER A 41 12.35 -40.24 -35.38
CA SER A 41 11.26 -39.47 -34.76
C SER A 41 11.55 -39.01 -33.33
N ILE A 42 12.49 -39.66 -32.61
CA ILE A 42 12.94 -39.25 -31.27
C ILE A 42 14.18 -38.36 -31.35
N LEU A 43 15.06 -38.64 -32.32
CA LEU A 43 16.32 -37.92 -32.50
C LEU A 43 16.08 -36.46 -32.93
N TRP A 44 15.06 -36.22 -33.75
CA TRP A 44 14.74 -34.85 -34.21
C TRP A 44 14.22 -33.92 -33.09
N PRO A 45 13.24 -34.31 -32.26
CA PRO A 45 12.86 -33.53 -31.07
C PRO A 45 14.00 -33.34 -30.08
N ALA A 46 14.84 -34.36 -29.88
CA ALA A 46 15.99 -34.26 -28.97
C ALA A 46 17.02 -33.25 -29.48
N ILE A 47 17.33 -33.26 -30.78
CA ILE A 47 18.18 -32.24 -31.41
C ILE A 47 17.54 -30.86 -31.28
N LEU A 48 16.24 -30.71 -31.56
CA LEU A 48 15.54 -29.44 -31.41
C LEU A 48 15.56 -28.91 -29.97
N LEU A 49 15.41 -29.78 -28.97
CA LEU A 49 15.53 -29.42 -27.56
C LEU A 49 16.94 -28.94 -27.22
N VAL A 50 17.97 -29.67 -27.65
CA VAL A 50 19.39 -29.33 -27.37
C VAL A 50 19.79 -28.04 -28.08
N VAL A 51 19.45 -27.89 -29.37
CA VAL A 51 19.74 -26.68 -30.16
C VAL A 51 18.94 -25.49 -29.65
N GLY A 52 17.66 -25.69 -29.32
CA GLY A 52 16.81 -24.66 -28.71
C GLY A 52 17.32 -24.21 -27.35
N TYR A 53 17.77 -25.14 -26.51
CA TYR A 53 18.38 -24.83 -25.22
C TYR A 53 19.71 -24.10 -25.40
N ALA A 54 20.58 -24.53 -26.31
CA ALA A 54 21.85 -23.87 -26.60
C ALA A 54 21.62 -22.45 -27.16
N ALA A 55 20.67 -22.28 -28.08
CA ALA A 55 20.28 -20.97 -28.62
C ALA A 55 19.70 -20.05 -27.54
N TRP A 56 18.88 -20.60 -26.63
CA TRP A 56 18.36 -19.85 -25.48
C TRP A 56 19.48 -19.42 -24.53
N GLN A 57 20.42 -20.32 -24.23
CA GLN A 57 21.56 -20.00 -23.36
C GLN A 57 22.50 -18.96 -23.98
N GLN A 58 22.77 -19.05 -25.28
CA GLN A 58 23.70 -18.15 -25.97
C GLN A 58 23.10 -16.77 -26.27
N TRP A 59 21.84 -16.71 -26.71
CA TRP A 59 21.20 -15.47 -27.19
C TRP A 59 20.00 -15.03 -26.36
N GLY A 60 19.16 -15.97 -25.94
CA GLY A 60 17.94 -15.68 -25.18
C GLY A 60 18.22 -15.10 -23.80
N SER A 61 19.16 -15.71 -23.07
CA SER A 61 19.55 -15.29 -21.72
C SER A 61 20.10 -13.86 -21.71
N HIS A 62 20.99 -13.53 -22.65
CA HIS A 62 21.61 -12.21 -22.76
C HIS A 62 20.62 -11.12 -23.18
N TYR A 63 19.75 -11.40 -24.17
CA TYR A 63 18.77 -10.43 -24.66
C TYR A 63 17.67 -10.15 -23.62
N VAL A 64 17.15 -11.19 -22.96
CA VAL A 64 16.14 -11.07 -21.91
C VAL A 64 16.74 -10.41 -20.67
N ALA A 65 17.97 -10.76 -20.29
CA ALA A 65 18.65 -10.09 -19.19
C ALA A 65 18.81 -8.60 -19.47
N HIS A 66 19.37 -8.17 -20.62
CA HIS A 66 19.55 -6.75 -20.91
C HIS A 66 18.24 -5.97 -21.00
N LYS A 67 17.17 -6.58 -21.53
CA LYS A 67 15.88 -5.90 -21.70
C LYS A 67 15.11 -5.69 -20.40
N TYR A 68 15.33 -6.53 -19.39
CA TYR A 68 14.64 -6.47 -18.10
C TYR A 68 15.57 -6.16 -16.92
N TYR A 69 16.80 -5.71 -17.21
CA TYR A 69 17.79 -5.29 -16.23
C TYR A 69 17.89 -3.77 -16.25
N GLY A 70 17.74 -3.17 -15.07
CA GLY A 70 17.59 -1.72 -14.94
C GLY A 70 16.18 -1.30 -15.34
N VAL A 71 15.35 -1.06 -14.33
CA VAL A 71 14.06 -0.41 -14.56
C VAL A 71 14.36 1.00 -15.04
N GLU A 72 13.77 1.46 -16.14
CA GLU A 72 13.84 2.88 -16.51
C GLU A 72 12.77 3.67 -15.74
N ALA A 73 13.07 4.88 -15.28
CA ALA A 73 12.12 5.72 -14.55
C ALA A 73 10.83 5.99 -15.36
N ASN A 74 10.95 6.15 -16.68
CA ASN A 74 9.82 6.36 -17.61
C ASN A 74 8.88 5.13 -17.72
N ALA A 75 9.33 3.95 -17.30
CA ALA A 75 8.58 2.71 -17.36
C ALA A 75 7.76 2.47 -16.09
N ILE A 76 7.96 3.31 -15.07
CA ILE A 76 7.21 3.31 -13.81
C ILE A 76 6.06 4.30 -13.95
N SER A 77 4.83 3.81 -13.78
CA SER A 77 3.65 4.65 -13.61
C SER A 77 3.16 4.57 -12.18
N VAL A 78 2.90 5.71 -11.57
CA VAL A 78 2.30 5.82 -10.23
C VAL A 78 0.86 6.34 -10.33
N THR A 79 0.05 6.10 -9.29
CA THR A 79 -1.24 6.83 -9.13
C THR A 79 -1.02 8.33 -9.30
N GLN A 80 -1.94 9.05 -9.94
CA GLN A 80 -1.79 10.50 -10.12
C GLN A 80 -1.60 11.20 -8.76
N PRO A 81 -0.49 11.94 -8.56
CA PRO A 81 -0.26 12.66 -7.32
C PRO A 81 -1.25 13.84 -7.19
N PRO A 82 -1.72 14.16 -5.98
CA PRO A 82 -2.51 15.35 -5.71
C PRO A 82 -1.71 16.64 -5.93
N ASP A 83 -2.41 17.76 -6.14
CA ASP A 83 -1.81 19.06 -6.49
C ASP A 83 -0.83 19.61 -5.43
N TYR A 84 -0.96 19.18 -4.18
CA TYR A 84 -0.06 19.59 -3.09
C TYR A 84 1.28 18.84 -3.08
N VAL A 85 1.42 17.75 -3.85
CA VAL A 85 2.67 17.01 -4.01
C VAL A 85 3.39 17.55 -5.24
N ARG A 86 4.40 18.39 -5.02
CA ARG A 86 5.15 19.07 -6.10
C ARG A 86 6.44 18.37 -6.51
N SER A 87 6.98 17.56 -5.59
CA SER A 87 8.19 16.78 -5.84
C SER A 87 7.91 15.58 -6.74
N ASP A 88 8.87 15.28 -7.62
CA ASP A 88 8.83 14.05 -8.42
C ASP A 88 9.20 12.85 -7.53
N ILE A 89 8.17 12.13 -7.10
CA ILE A 89 8.32 10.93 -6.26
C ILE A 89 9.03 9.82 -7.01
N ILE A 90 8.78 9.67 -8.33
CA ILE A 90 9.42 8.63 -9.13
C ILE A 90 10.92 8.90 -9.17
N GLU A 91 11.33 10.12 -9.53
CA GLU A 91 12.75 10.48 -9.60
C GLU A 91 13.45 10.33 -8.25
N THR A 92 12.81 10.78 -7.17
CA THR A 92 13.34 10.67 -5.81
C THR A 92 13.58 9.22 -5.41
N VAL A 93 12.55 8.36 -5.56
CA VAL A 93 12.64 6.93 -5.21
C VAL A 93 13.62 6.20 -6.13
N TYR A 94 13.64 6.55 -7.42
CA TYR A 94 14.53 5.96 -8.41
C TYR A 94 16.01 6.14 -8.02
N ARG A 95 16.36 7.38 -7.65
CA ARG A 95 17.71 7.74 -7.20
C ARG A 95 18.05 7.06 -5.86
N ASP A 96 17.16 7.15 -4.89
CA ASP A 96 17.46 6.74 -3.51
C ASP A 96 17.50 5.21 -3.35
N ALA A 97 16.75 4.45 -4.18
CA ALA A 97 16.69 3.00 -4.12
C ALA A 97 17.58 2.27 -5.16
N ALA A 98 18.43 2.99 -5.90
CA ALA A 98 19.29 2.45 -6.96
C ALA A 98 18.54 1.49 -7.91
N MET A 99 17.38 1.94 -8.40
CA MET A 99 16.48 1.14 -9.24
C MET A 99 17.10 0.76 -10.60
N ASP A 100 18.12 1.50 -11.03
CA ASP A 100 18.94 1.27 -12.22
C ASP A 100 19.65 -0.09 -12.23
N LYS A 101 19.87 -0.69 -11.06
CA LYS A 101 20.55 -2.00 -10.92
C LYS A 101 19.59 -3.15 -10.66
N MET A 102 18.28 -2.87 -10.57
CA MET A 102 17.28 -3.87 -10.24
C MET A 102 16.82 -4.63 -11.48
N SER A 103 16.81 -5.97 -11.40
CA SER A 103 16.25 -6.81 -12.45
C SER A 103 14.76 -7.02 -12.21
N LEU A 104 13.93 -6.77 -13.23
CA LEU A 104 12.50 -7.08 -13.19
C LEU A 104 12.20 -8.57 -13.23
N MET A 105 13.18 -9.40 -13.58
CA MET A 105 13.04 -10.85 -13.53
C MET A 105 13.20 -11.39 -12.11
N ASP A 106 13.76 -10.60 -11.18
CA ASP A 106 13.82 -10.97 -9.77
C ASP A 106 12.40 -11.14 -9.21
N GLN A 107 12.17 -12.28 -8.54
CA GLN A 107 10.93 -12.59 -7.84
C GLN A 107 10.63 -11.54 -6.77
N GLN A 108 11.67 -10.96 -6.16
CA GLN A 108 11.54 -9.94 -5.12
C GLN A 108 11.45 -8.51 -5.66
N ALA A 109 11.53 -8.28 -6.97
CA ALA A 109 11.55 -6.94 -7.54
C ALA A 109 10.33 -6.11 -7.11
N CYS A 110 9.11 -6.67 -7.18
CA CYS A 110 7.90 -5.96 -6.75
C CYS A 110 7.95 -5.57 -5.27
N ALA A 111 8.47 -6.44 -4.41
CA ALA A 111 8.56 -6.18 -2.98
C ALA A 111 9.59 -5.09 -2.68
N LYS A 112 10.75 -5.10 -3.36
CA LYS A 112 11.78 -4.06 -3.24
C LYS A 112 11.26 -2.70 -3.73
N ILE A 113 10.57 -2.68 -4.87
CA ILE A 113 9.92 -1.48 -5.40
C ILE A 113 8.88 -0.96 -4.41
N ALA A 114 8.00 -1.83 -3.90
CA ALA A 114 7.01 -1.44 -2.90
C ALA A 114 7.66 -0.84 -1.65
N SER A 115 8.72 -1.47 -1.14
CA SER A 115 9.46 -0.96 0.02
C SER A 115 10.10 0.41 -0.25
N ALA A 116 10.65 0.62 -1.44
CA ALA A 116 11.28 1.88 -1.83
C ALA A 116 10.26 3.03 -1.93
N PHE A 117 9.08 2.78 -2.50
CA PHE A 117 8.01 3.76 -2.51
C PHE A 117 7.44 4.00 -1.11
N ALA A 118 7.33 2.98 -0.27
CA ALA A 118 6.84 3.11 1.10
C ALA A 118 7.75 3.97 1.99
N SER A 119 9.05 4.08 1.68
CA SER A 119 9.97 4.97 2.40
C SER A 119 9.89 6.43 1.97
N ASN A 120 9.16 6.77 0.91
CA ASN A 120 8.99 8.16 0.49
C ASN A 120 8.03 8.90 1.44
N ALA A 121 8.38 10.12 1.83
CA ALA A 121 7.65 10.89 2.81
C ALA A 121 6.22 11.28 2.41
N TRP A 122 5.91 11.37 1.11
CA TRP A 122 4.56 11.65 0.63
C TRP A 122 3.67 10.42 0.53
N VAL A 123 4.25 9.23 0.62
CA VAL A 123 3.52 7.97 0.51
C VAL A 123 3.04 7.58 1.90
N ARG A 124 1.71 7.49 2.06
CA ARG A 124 1.10 6.92 3.26
C ARG A 124 1.21 5.41 3.22
N ARG A 125 0.86 4.84 2.06
CA ARG A 125 0.82 3.39 1.87
C ARG A 125 0.96 3.02 0.40
N VAL A 126 1.66 1.92 0.14
CA VAL A 126 1.67 1.28 -1.18
C VAL A 126 0.53 0.26 -1.22
N VAL A 127 -0.47 0.51 -2.06
CA VAL A 127 -1.64 -0.36 -2.24
C VAL A 127 -1.25 -1.63 -3.02
N GLY A 128 -0.33 -1.50 -3.98
CA GLY A 128 0.22 -2.64 -4.69
C GLY A 128 1.14 -2.27 -5.83
N VAL A 129 1.96 -3.23 -6.25
CA VAL A 129 2.90 -3.12 -7.37
C VAL A 129 2.65 -4.23 -8.37
N ARG A 130 2.52 -3.89 -9.65
CA ARG A 130 2.25 -4.84 -10.73
C ARG A 130 3.26 -4.66 -11.86
N LYS A 131 3.83 -5.77 -12.33
CA LYS A 131 4.62 -5.81 -13.56
C LYS A 131 3.68 -5.96 -14.74
N LEU A 132 3.80 -5.08 -15.72
CA LEU A 132 3.05 -5.09 -16.96
C LEU A 132 3.91 -5.62 -18.11
N ALA A 133 3.26 -6.01 -19.21
CA ALA A 133 3.97 -6.42 -20.41
C ALA A 133 4.89 -5.30 -20.93
N GLY A 134 6.05 -5.69 -21.45
CA GLY A 134 7.04 -4.76 -21.98
C GLY A 134 7.94 -4.11 -20.93
N GLY A 135 8.01 -4.63 -19.70
CA GLY A 135 8.90 -4.13 -18.66
C GLY A 135 8.38 -2.91 -17.90
N ARG A 136 7.11 -2.55 -18.09
CA ARG A 136 6.46 -1.45 -17.36
C ARG A 136 6.00 -1.87 -15.97
N ILE A 137 5.92 -0.92 -15.06
CA ILE A 137 5.55 -1.16 -13.66
C ILE A 137 4.43 -0.19 -13.28
N ASP A 138 3.32 -0.73 -12.79
CA ASP A 138 2.21 0.04 -12.24
C ASP A 138 2.29 -0.02 -10.70
N VAL A 139 2.45 1.15 -10.08
CA VAL A 139 2.55 1.31 -8.62
C VAL A 139 1.35 2.10 -8.13
N ARG A 140 0.50 1.46 -7.34
CA ARG A 140 -0.67 2.10 -6.75
C ARG A 140 -0.32 2.63 -5.37
N LEU A 141 -0.34 3.95 -5.25
CA LEU A 141 0.00 4.69 -4.04
C LEU A 141 -1.23 5.33 -3.42
N GLU A 142 -1.27 5.35 -2.09
CA GLU A 142 -2.10 6.21 -1.27
C GLU A 142 -1.21 7.31 -0.70
N TYR A 143 -1.52 8.56 -1.02
CA TYR A 143 -0.71 9.71 -0.63
C TYR A 143 -1.11 10.23 0.75
N ARG A 144 -0.13 10.77 1.49
CA ARG A 144 -0.39 11.55 2.70
C ARG A 144 -1.06 12.85 2.32
N GLN A 145 -1.92 13.35 3.20
CA GLN A 145 -2.55 14.65 3.06
C GLN A 145 -1.99 15.57 4.13
N PRO A 146 -1.43 16.74 3.78
CA PRO A 146 -1.01 17.70 4.78
C PRO A 146 -2.26 18.25 5.49
N VAL A 147 -2.25 18.22 6.82
CA VAL A 147 -3.41 18.70 7.62
C VAL A 147 -3.06 19.91 8.48
N ALA A 148 -1.80 20.04 8.88
CA ALA A 148 -1.36 21.08 9.79
C ALA A 148 0.12 21.41 9.64
N MET A 149 0.49 22.55 10.21
CA MET A 149 1.84 23.05 10.33
C MET A 149 2.18 23.16 11.81
N VAL A 150 3.22 22.46 12.27
CA VAL A 150 3.69 22.55 13.64
C VAL A 150 4.56 23.79 13.77
N HIS A 151 4.14 24.73 14.61
CA HIS A 151 4.90 25.95 14.89
C HIS A 151 5.94 25.67 15.98
N VAL A 152 7.22 25.77 15.60
CA VAL A 152 8.34 25.46 16.48
C VAL A 152 9.23 26.68 16.62
N ILE A 153 9.54 27.04 17.87
CA ILE A 153 10.51 28.09 18.16
C ILE A 153 11.83 27.41 18.50
N SER A 154 12.75 27.36 17.53
CA SER A 154 14.09 26.82 17.76
C SER A 154 14.91 27.81 18.58
N ARG A 155 15.51 27.30 19.65
CA ARG A 155 16.54 28.00 20.44
C ARG A 155 17.95 27.44 20.16
N HIS A 156 18.11 26.66 19.09
CA HIS A 156 19.41 26.11 18.72
C HIS A 156 20.35 27.22 18.21
N PRO A 157 21.63 27.25 18.61
CA PRO A 157 22.57 28.30 18.21
C PRO A 157 22.72 28.47 16.68
N ASP A 158 22.60 27.38 15.91
CA ASP A 158 22.74 27.40 14.44
C ASP A 158 21.46 27.75 13.66
N ARG A 159 20.28 27.63 14.30
CA ARG A 159 18.99 28.03 13.73
C ARG A 159 18.18 28.73 14.81
N ASN A 160 18.29 30.05 14.83
CA ASN A 160 17.55 30.90 15.74
C ASN A 160 16.29 31.42 15.04
N GLY A 161 15.11 31.11 15.59
CA GLY A 161 13.84 31.64 15.08
C GLY A 161 12.68 30.65 15.10
N ALA A 162 11.52 31.15 14.69
CA ALA A 162 10.32 30.36 14.45
C ALA A 162 10.39 29.64 13.10
N GLY A 163 9.97 28.38 13.07
CA GLY A 163 9.84 27.56 11.87
C GLY A 163 8.52 26.80 11.88
N PHE A 164 8.13 26.34 10.69
CA PHE A 164 6.96 25.50 10.49
C PHE A 164 7.36 24.16 9.90
N PHE A 165 6.76 23.10 10.41
CA PHE A 165 6.94 21.75 9.93
C PHE A 165 5.60 21.18 9.50
N ALA A 166 5.47 20.83 8.22
CA ALA A 166 4.26 20.25 7.68
C ALA A 166 4.08 18.81 8.19
N ILE A 167 2.87 18.46 8.62
CA ILE A 167 2.54 17.11 9.04
C ILE A 167 1.22 16.63 8.44
N ASP A 168 1.06 15.32 8.35
CA ASP A 168 -0.20 14.68 8.01
C ASP A 168 -1.04 14.34 9.27
N GLY A 169 -2.20 13.70 9.06
CA GLY A 169 -3.11 13.32 10.15
C GLY A 169 -2.57 12.26 11.11
N GLU A 170 -1.50 11.55 10.75
CA GLU A 170 -0.82 10.57 11.61
C GLU A 170 0.36 11.20 12.37
N GLY A 171 0.64 12.49 12.13
CA GLY A 171 1.79 13.17 12.73
C GLY A 171 3.12 12.81 12.07
N VAL A 172 3.09 12.36 10.81
CA VAL A 172 4.31 12.13 10.02
C VAL A 172 4.78 13.43 9.40
N LEU A 173 6.08 13.68 9.52
CA LEU A 173 6.73 14.88 9.00
C LEU A 173 6.79 14.85 7.47
N LEU A 174 6.27 15.87 6.82
CA LEU A 174 6.26 16.03 5.36
C LEU A 174 7.43 16.94 4.92
N PRO A 175 7.84 16.87 3.64
CA PRO A 175 8.86 17.77 3.10
C PRO A 175 8.41 19.23 3.18
N ASP A 176 9.25 20.10 3.74
CA ASP A 176 9.01 21.54 3.86
C ASP A 176 9.20 22.29 2.53
N THR A 177 10.05 21.77 1.64
CA THR A 177 10.36 22.36 0.33
C THR A 177 9.17 22.50 -0.60
N ASP A 178 8.11 21.70 -0.38
CA ASP A 178 6.91 21.69 -1.21
C ASP A 178 5.89 22.76 -0.78
N PHE A 179 6.18 23.56 0.25
CA PHE A 179 5.27 24.59 0.78
C PHE A 179 5.89 26.00 0.72
N SER A 180 5.15 26.94 0.12
CA SER A 180 5.52 28.36 0.22
C SER A 180 5.11 28.95 1.57
N PRO A 181 5.79 30.00 2.08
CA PRO A 181 5.42 30.65 3.34
C PRO A 181 3.96 31.11 3.39
N SER A 182 3.41 31.59 2.27
CA SER A 182 2.01 32.00 2.15
C SER A 182 1.03 30.82 2.28
N GLU A 183 1.41 29.63 1.80
CA GLU A 183 0.57 28.44 1.92
C GLU A 183 0.58 27.89 3.33
N THR A 184 1.70 27.95 4.03
CA THR A 184 1.81 27.53 5.44
C THR A 184 0.79 28.23 6.33
N MET A 185 0.48 29.51 6.06
CA MET A 185 -0.56 30.26 6.78
C MET A 185 -1.98 29.72 6.52
N ARG A 186 -2.18 29.07 5.38
CA ARG A 186 -3.44 28.41 5.00
C ARG A 186 -3.55 26.99 5.54
N TYR A 187 -2.73 26.58 6.51
CA TYR A 187 -2.90 25.31 7.27
C TYR A 187 -3.21 25.58 8.75
N LEU A 188 -3.79 24.60 9.44
CA LEU A 188 -3.98 24.67 10.89
C LEU A 188 -2.62 24.72 11.57
N HIS A 189 -2.44 25.59 12.56
CA HIS A 189 -1.18 25.69 13.29
C HIS A 189 -1.25 24.87 14.57
N ILE A 190 -0.35 23.90 14.72
CA ILE A 190 -0.21 23.14 15.96
C ILE A 190 0.85 23.82 16.82
N ILE A 191 0.47 24.22 18.02
CA ILE A 191 1.32 24.97 18.95
C ILE A 191 1.59 24.11 20.17
N VAL A 192 2.80 23.56 20.24
CA VAL A 192 3.26 22.72 21.35
C VAL A 192 4.60 23.26 21.88
N PRO A 193 4.62 23.84 23.09
CA PRO A 193 5.86 24.38 23.66
C PRO A 193 6.95 23.31 23.80
N GLY A 194 8.14 23.64 23.30
CA GLY A 194 9.33 22.80 23.37
C GLY A 194 9.32 21.58 22.45
N ALA A 195 8.31 21.40 21.60
CA ALA A 195 8.30 20.34 20.61
C ALA A 195 9.28 20.66 19.48
N TYR A 196 10.05 19.65 19.05
CA TYR A 196 10.93 19.71 17.89
C TYR A 196 10.97 18.31 17.26
N PRO A 197 11.00 18.18 15.92
CA PRO A 197 11.02 16.87 15.28
C PRO A 197 12.26 16.07 15.71
N THR A 198 12.07 14.82 16.11
CA THR A 198 13.17 13.94 16.52
C THR A 198 13.72 13.09 15.37
N GLY A 199 12.92 12.91 14.32
CA GLY A 199 13.26 12.17 13.10
C GLY A 199 13.42 13.06 11.87
N GLY A 200 13.77 12.43 10.75
CA GLY A 200 13.81 13.08 9.44
C GLY A 200 12.43 13.11 8.76
N VAL A 201 12.36 13.78 7.61
CA VAL A 201 11.18 13.80 6.74
C VAL A 201 10.74 12.37 6.40
N GLY A 202 9.43 12.11 6.46
CA GLY A 202 8.81 10.79 6.30
C GLY A 202 8.72 9.96 7.59
N SER A 203 9.33 10.41 8.69
CA SER A 203 9.20 9.79 10.01
C SER A 203 8.12 10.49 10.85
N GLU A 204 7.64 9.81 11.89
CA GLU A 204 6.81 10.45 12.92
C GLU A 204 7.54 11.65 13.55
N PHE A 205 6.79 12.69 13.90
CA PHE A 205 7.35 13.89 14.54
C PHE A 205 8.09 13.58 15.86
N GLY A 206 7.63 12.56 16.59
CA GLY A 206 8.27 12.06 17.81
C GLY A 206 7.85 12.74 19.12
N ASP A 207 6.83 13.61 19.07
CA ASP A 207 6.16 14.15 20.27
C ASP A 207 4.69 13.71 20.25
N SER A 208 4.26 12.95 21.27
CA SER A 208 2.90 12.42 21.36
C SER A 208 1.84 13.52 21.43
N ARG A 209 2.19 14.72 21.92
CA ARG A 209 1.29 15.89 21.94
C ARG A 209 1.03 16.40 20.54
N VAL A 210 2.05 16.41 19.69
CA VAL A 210 1.93 16.80 18.28
C VAL A 210 1.10 15.77 17.53
N GLN A 211 1.30 14.48 17.76
CA GLN A 211 0.49 13.40 17.18
C GLN A 211 -0.98 13.51 17.59
N ALA A 212 -1.26 13.76 18.88
CA ALA A 212 -2.62 13.98 19.38
C ALA A 212 -3.31 15.17 18.70
N ALA A 213 -2.59 16.29 18.54
CA ALA A 213 -3.08 17.46 17.83
C ALA A 213 -3.26 17.22 16.32
N ALA A 214 -2.42 16.39 15.70
CA ALA A 214 -2.50 16.01 14.29
C ALA A 214 -3.80 15.25 13.97
N LEU A 215 -4.21 14.33 14.86
CA LEU A 215 -5.48 13.62 14.74
C LEU A 215 -6.67 14.59 14.76
N LEU A 216 -6.64 15.57 15.66
CA LEU A 216 -7.66 16.61 15.70
C LEU A 216 -7.62 17.50 14.45
N ALA A 217 -6.43 17.89 13.99
CA ALA A 217 -6.28 18.67 12.77
C ALA A 217 -6.85 17.94 11.55
N HIS A 218 -6.62 16.63 11.44
CA HIS A 218 -7.19 15.81 10.38
C HIS A 218 -8.72 15.80 10.40
N LEU A 219 -9.31 15.68 11.60
CA LEU A 219 -10.76 15.72 11.78
C LEU A 219 -11.35 17.09 11.39
N LEU A 220 -10.67 18.18 11.76
CA LEU A 220 -11.14 19.55 11.52
C LEU A 220 -10.85 20.05 10.10
N HIS A 221 -9.87 19.48 9.41
CA HIS A 221 -9.39 19.96 8.11
C HIS A 221 -10.51 20.25 7.09
N PRO A 222 -11.52 19.38 6.89
CA PRO A 222 -12.60 19.63 5.92
C PRO A 222 -13.50 20.82 6.28
N TYR A 223 -13.59 21.18 7.56
CA TYR A 223 -14.52 22.19 8.08
C TYR A 223 -13.84 23.47 8.52
N ARG A 224 -12.51 23.52 8.47
CA ARG A 224 -11.72 24.59 9.05
C ARG A 224 -12.16 25.99 8.59
N GLU A 225 -12.28 26.20 7.28
CA GLU A 225 -12.65 27.51 6.73
C GLU A 225 -14.06 27.92 7.18
N GLN A 226 -14.99 26.97 7.23
CA GLN A 226 -16.35 27.20 7.73
C GLN A 226 -16.37 27.56 9.22
N LEU A 227 -15.50 26.93 10.01
CA LEU A 227 -15.43 27.10 11.46
C LEU A 227 -14.53 28.26 11.91
N GLY A 228 -13.80 28.91 11.00
CA GLY A 228 -12.85 29.97 11.36
C GLY A 228 -11.68 29.50 12.23
N VAL A 229 -11.34 28.20 12.21
CA VAL A 229 -10.32 27.64 13.11
C VAL A 229 -8.92 27.87 12.54
N THR A 230 -8.02 28.39 13.39
CA THR A 230 -6.64 28.71 13.00
C THR A 230 -5.61 27.77 13.60
N SER A 231 -5.81 27.38 14.87
CA SER A 231 -4.76 26.69 15.60
C SER A 231 -5.29 25.69 16.63
N ILE A 232 -4.43 24.74 16.96
CA ILE A 232 -4.64 23.74 17.99
C ILE A 232 -3.50 23.86 18.99
N GLY A 233 -3.85 24.20 20.22
CA GLY A 233 -2.95 24.23 21.36
C GLY A 233 -3.03 22.94 22.15
N VAL A 234 -1.91 22.52 22.74
CA VAL A 234 -1.88 21.43 23.71
C VAL A 234 -1.64 21.99 25.11
N HIS A 235 -2.53 21.64 26.02
CA HIS A 235 -2.53 22.04 27.42
C HIS A 235 -2.42 20.84 28.35
N GLY A 236 -1.97 21.11 29.59
CA GLY A 236 -1.83 20.11 30.64
C GLY A 236 -0.40 19.58 30.81
N ASP A 237 -0.11 19.10 32.02
CA ASP A 237 1.13 18.42 32.34
C ASP A 237 0.96 16.92 32.10
N LEU A 238 1.69 16.37 31.12
CA LEU A 238 1.67 14.95 30.80
C LEU A 238 2.09 14.06 31.98
N ARG A 239 2.81 14.61 32.96
CA ARG A 239 3.18 13.89 34.19
C ARG A 239 1.97 13.64 35.10
N GLN A 240 0.95 14.48 35.01
CA GLN A 240 -0.26 14.40 35.81
C GLN A 240 -1.40 13.73 35.04
N ASN A 241 -1.48 13.94 33.73
CA ASN A 241 -2.46 13.31 32.86
C ASN A 241 -1.75 12.70 31.64
N PRO A 242 -1.74 11.38 31.47
CA PRO A 242 -1.07 10.75 30.33
C PRO A 242 -1.72 11.12 28.98
N ILE A 243 -2.96 11.61 28.97
CA ILE A 243 -3.69 12.02 27.78
C ILE A 243 -3.59 13.54 27.61
N ALA A 244 -3.02 13.96 26.48
CA ALA A 244 -2.93 15.38 26.11
C ALA A 244 -4.33 16.02 26.06
N GLN A 245 -4.45 17.23 26.62
CA GLN A 245 -5.68 18.01 26.53
C GLN A 245 -5.53 19.05 25.43
N LEU A 246 -6.46 19.09 24.49
CA LEU A 246 -6.42 19.93 23.31
C LEU A 246 -7.35 21.14 23.47
N GLU A 247 -6.92 22.27 22.94
CA GLU A 247 -7.71 23.48 22.78
C GLU A 247 -7.67 23.91 21.31
N ILE A 248 -8.81 24.36 20.80
CA ILE A 248 -8.95 24.91 19.46
C ILE A 248 -9.02 26.43 19.60
N ALA A 249 -8.33 27.17 18.73
CA ALA A 249 -8.46 28.62 18.65
C ALA A 249 -8.88 29.07 17.25
N GLY A 250 -9.74 30.09 17.22
CA GLY A 250 -10.28 30.71 16.01
C GLY A 250 -9.42 31.83 15.44
N ASP A 251 -9.98 32.61 14.53
CA ASP A 251 -9.33 33.78 13.92
C ASP A 251 -9.24 34.95 14.90
N GLU A 252 -10.22 35.07 15.80
CA GLU A 252 -10.27 36.13 16.80
C GLU A 252 -9.50 35.74 18.08
N LYS A 253 -8.89 36.73 18.73
CA LYS A 253 -7.96 36.52 19.85
C LYS A 253 -8.58 35.79 21.05
N ASP A 254 -9.86 36.01 21.29
CA ASP A 254 -10.62 35.46 22.41
C ASP A 254 -11.48 34.24 22.00
N GLU A 255 -11.35 33.81 20.74
CA GLU A 255 -12.10 32.67 20.21
C GLU A 255 -11.36 31.37 20.51
N ARG A 256 -11.81 30.66 21.55
CA ARG A 256 -11.20 29.40 22.00
C ARG A 256 -12.25 28.37 22.38
N TRP A 257 -12.01 27.10 22.11
CA TRP A 257 -12.85 26.01 22.57
C TRP A 257 -12.01 24.93 23.21
N PHE A 258 -12.41 24.50 24.40
CA PHE A 258 -11.72 23.42 25.08
C PHE A 258 -12.20 22.09 24.49
N TRP A 259 -11.34 21.41 23.73
CA TRP A 259 -11.71 20.16 23.05
C TRP A 259 -11.61 18.94 23.97
N GLY A 260 -10.59 18.91 24.84
CA GLY A 260 -10.29 17.77 25.70
C GLY A 260 -9.40 16.73 25.02
N SER A 261 -9.75 15.45 25.14
CA SER A 261 -8.88 14.36 24.68
C SER A 261 -8.84 14.27 23.14
N PRO A 262 -7.75 13.75 22.55
CA PRO A 262 -7.65 13.59 21.11
C PRO A 262 -8.72 12.63 20.58
N PRO A 263 -9.12 12.76 19.30
CA PRO A 263 -10.07 11.85 18.68
C PRO A 263 -9.65 10.38 18.81
N GLY A 264 -10.56 9.53 19.29
CA GLY A 264 -10.32 8.09 19.50
C GLY A 264 -9.69 7.73 20.85
N ALA A 265 -9.33 8.72 21.68
CA ALA A 265 -8.83 8.51 23.04
C ALA A 265 -9.63 9.34 24.07
N GLU A 266 -10.93 9.52 23.82
CA GLU A 266 -11.84 10.24 24.69
C GLU A 266 -11.96 9.57 26.06
N ALA A 267 -12.00 10.37 27.13
CA ALA A 267 -12.31 9.86 28.46
C ALA A 267 -13.75 9.30 28.50
N GLN A 268 -14.04 8.35 29.40
CA GLN A 268 -15.39 7.74 29.48
C GLN A 268 -16.52 8.74 29.75
N THR A 269 -16.19 9.86 30.39
CA THR A 269 -17.13 10.95 30.71
C THR A 269 -17.20 12.03 29.64
N GLU A 270 -16.41 11.89 28.57
CA GLU A 270 -16.29 12.86 27.48
C GLU A 270 -17.08 12.37 26.26
N PRO A 271 -17.83 13.25 25.57
CA PRO A 271 -18.51 12.88 24.34
C PRO A 271 -17.51 12.50 23.25
N PRO A 272 -17.87 11.56 22.35
CA PRO A 272 -17.04 11.19 21.21
C PRO A 272 -16.67 12.39 20.34
N ALA A 273 -15.49 12.37 19.71
CA ALA A 273 -15.00 13.45 18.85
C ALA A 273 -16.01 13.93 17.79
N MET A 274 -16.78 13.02 17.20
CA MET A 274 -17.80 13.39 16.20
C MET A 274 -18.93 14.23 16.79
N MET A 275 -19.34 14.00 18.04
CA MET A 275 -20.35 14.83 18.71
C MET A 275 -19.80 16.22 19.04
N LYS A 276 -18.54 16.29 19.47
CA LYS A 276 -17.84 17.57 19.71
C LYS A 276 -17.70 18.38 18.42
N LEU A 277 -17.32 17.72 17.32
CA LEU A 277 -17.27 18.33 15.99
C LEU A 277 -18.63 18.86 15.57
N GLN A 278 -19.69 18.05 15.72
CA GLN A 278 -21.03 18.48 15.36
C GLN A 278 -21.47 19.70 16.18
N SER A 279 -21.20 19.71 17.50
CA SER A 279 -21.48 20.88 18.34
C SER A 279 -20.73 22.14 17.88
N LEU A 280 -19.50 21.99 17.38
CA LEU A 280 -18.72 23.10 16.85
C LEU A 280 -19.33 23.61 15.53
N ILE A 281 -19.76 22.71 14.65
CA ILE A 281 -20.49 23.02 13.41
C ILE A 281 -21.84 23.70 13.70
N ASP A 282 -22.52 23.29 14.77
CA ASP A 282 -23.79 23.87 15.23
C ASP A 282 -23.61 25.27 15.87
N GLY A 283 -22.37 25.77 15.95
CA GLY A 283 -22.05 27.12 16.43
C GLY A 283 -21.85 27.22 17.93
N ALA A 284 -21.18 26.22 18.55
CA ALA A 284 -20.80 26.29 19.96
C ALA A 284 -20.10 27.64 20.27
N PRO A 285 -20.53 28.39 21.29
CA PRO A 285 -19.99 29.71 21.54
C PRO A 285 -18.51 29.64 21.96
N PRO A 286 -17.71 30.66 21.67
CA PRO A 286 -16.35 30.76 22.19
C PRO A 286 -16.32 30.63 23.72
N GLY A 287 -15.27 29.98 24.23
CA GLY A 287 -15.09 29.61 25.63
C GLY A 287 -15.79 28.31 26.04
N SER A 288 -16.54 27.66 25.14
CA SER A 288 -17.23 26.41 25.48
C SER A 288 -16.26 25.27 25.80
N ASP A 289 -16.63 24.47 26.80
CA ASP A 289 -15.99 23.19 27.08
C ASP A 289 -16.70 22.07 26.33
N LEU A 290 -16.10 21.65 25.21
CA LEU A 290 -16.68 20.64 24.34
C LEU A 290 -16.68 19.24 24.99
N ARG A 291 -15.99 19.05 26.13
CA ARG A 291 -16.08 17.80 26.90
C ARG A 291 -17.41 17.60 27.60
N GLN A 292 -18.23 18.66 27.70
CA GLN A 292 -19.49 18.63 28.44
C GLN A 292 -20.72 18.78 27.54
N VAL A 293 -20.54 18.68 26.21
CA VAL A 293 -21.64 18.80 25.26
C VAL A 293 -22.68 17.71 25.55
N GLN A 294 -23.88 18.14 25.93
CA GLN A 294 -25.04 17.28 26.03
C GLN A 294 -25.84 17.43 24.74
N TYR A 295 -25.95 16.35 23.96
CA TYR A 295 -26.89 16.33 22.84
C TYR A 295 -28.30 16.22 23.42
N VAL A 296 -29.07 17.31 23.37
CA VAL A 296 -30.52 17.21 23.51
C VAL A 296 -30.99 16.54 22.23
N THR A 297 -31.19 15.23 22.28
CA THR A 297 -31.89 14.52 21.19
C THR A 297 -33.26 15.17 21.07
N ALA A 298 -33.50 15.93 20.00
CA ALA A 298 -34.83 16.44 19.71
C ALA A 298 -35.79 15.23 19.74
N PRO A 299 -36.88 15.27 20.53
CA PRO A 299 -37.79 14.14 20.59
C PRO A 299 -38.30 13.87 19.18
N ILE A 300 -38.12 12.63 18.72
CA ILE A 300 -38.69 12.16 17.47
C ILE A 300 -40.21 12.32 17.61
N VAL A 301 -40.76 13.40 17.08
CA VAL A 301 -42.20 13.59 16.96
C VAL A 301 -42.68 12.49 16.00
N HIS A 302 -43.09 11.35 16.56
CA HIS A 302 -43.89 10.37 15.87
C HIS A 302 -45.24 11.02 15.59
N ASN A 303 -45.33 11.76 14.48
CA ASN A 303 -46.60 12.09 13.88
C ASN A 303 -47.22 10.78 13.41
N HIS A 304 -48.00 10.13 14.28
CA HIS A 304 -49.00 9.18 13.85
C HIS A 304 -50.14 9.96 13.19
N PRO A 305 -50.37 9.81 11.88
CA PRO A 305 -51.60 10.31 11.29
C PRO A 305 -52.75 9.51 11.88
N SER A 306 -53.55 10.15 12.73
CA SER A 306 -54.83 9.63 13.19
C SER A 306 -55.75 9.46 11.98
N ILE A 307 -55.99 8.21 11.60
CA ILE A 307 -57.02 7.84 10.63
C ILE A 307 -58.37 8.23 11.27
N GLN A 308 -58.93 9.37 10.84
CA GLN A 308 -60.33 9.71 11.07
C GLN A 308 -61.20 8.74 10.27
N THR A 309 -61.72 7.71 10.94
CA THR A 309 -62.86 6.94 10.44
C THR A 309 -64.09 7.85 10.43
N SER A 310 -64.42 8.35 9.23
CA SER A 310 -65.65 9.07 8.95
C SER A 310 -66.86 8.20 9.31
N ARG A 311 -67.60 8.61 10.34
CA ARG A 311 -68.88 8.03 10.76
C ARG A 311 -69.94 8.49 9.74
N ILE A 312 -70.30 7.62 8.80
CA ILE A 312 -71.44 7.82 7.91
C ILE A 312 -72.70 7.70 8.77
N GLY A 313 -73.50 8.76 8.77
CA GLY A 313 -74.80 8.82 9.42
C GLY A 313 -75.86 8.00 8.68
N SER A 314 -76.78 7.42 9.44
CA SER A 314 -78.10 7.03 8.98
C SER A 314 -79.16 7.66 9.88
N SER A 315 -80.15 8.22 9.21
CA SER A 315 -81.18 9.18 9.64
C SER A 315 -82.30 8.57 10.52
N PRO A 316 -83.21 9.41 11.06
CA PRO A 316 -84.11 9.08 12.16
C PRO A 316 -85.48 8.54 11.70
N ALA A 317 -86.17 7.81 12.59
CA ALA A 317 -87.59 7.51 12.48
C ALA A 317 -88.36 8.10 13.67
N ALA A 318 -89.48 8.72 13.34
CA ALA A 318 -90.31 9.63 14.12
C ALA A 318 -91.22 8.94 15.18
N PRO A 319 -91.93 9.71 16.03
CA PRO A 319 -92.71 9.18 17.15
C PRO A 319 -94.21 9.04 16.83
N THR A 320 -94.82 8.03 17.46
CA THR A 320 -96.26 7.86 17.75
C THR A 320 -96.28 6.90 18.94
N ARG A 321 -96.94 7.12 20.07
CA ARG A 321 -98.14 7.87 20.41
C ARG A 321 -98.15 8.07 21.94
#